data_AF-A0A9E2KS25-F1
#
_entry.id   AF-A0A9E2KS25-F1
#
_cell.length_a   1.000
_cell.length_b   1.000
_cell.length_c   1.000
_cell.angle_alpha   90.00
_cell.angle_beta   90.00
_cell.angle_gamma   90.00
#
_symmetry.space_group_name_H-M   'P 1'
#
loop_
_entity.id
_entity.type
_entity.pdbx_description
1 polymer ?
#
loop_
_entity_poly.entity_id
_entity_poly.type
_entity_poly.pdbx_seq_one_letter_code
_entity_poly.pdbx_strand_id
1 'polypeptide(L)'
;MEACWCTLSEEEILVSKQLIEKQEQALKCDDFSLFFKYFDQFHQMFYTVTEHPMVWKWLISINIYFYRIIVLNLKKNPDYKIRIVNYDKAILKAIINKVPHEVTDCIESGMIINGEKEHLLIRHYYKYFDLTRHEFKYES
;
A
#
# COMPACT_ATOMS: atom_id res chain seq x y z
N MET A 1 1.82 15.05 -4.80
CA MET A 1 1.10 14.19 -5.79
C MET A 1 0.18 15.07 -6.64
N GLU A 2 0.09 14.82 -7.96
CA GLU A 2 -0.75 15.61 -8.88
C GLU A 2 -2.24 15.59 -8.56
N ALA A 3 -2.73 14.47 -7.98
CA ALA A 3 -4.13 14.32 -7.56
C ALA A 3 -4.60 15.40 -6.57
N CYS A 4 -3.70 16.03 -5.81
CA CYS A 4 -4.03 17.16 -4.93
C CYS A 4 -4.47 18.43 -5.67
N TRP A 5 -4.13 18.54 -6.97
CA TRP A 5 -4.51 19.67 -7.82
C TRP A 5 -5.83 19.41 -8.56
N CYS A 6 -6.28 18.16 -8.60
CA CYS A 6 -7.61 17.79 -9.08
C CYS A 6 -8.66 18.07 -8.01
N THR A 7 -9.90 18.31 -8.43
CA THR A 7 -11.04 18.36 -7.51
C THR A 7 -11.82 17.08 -7.68
N LEU A 8 -11.78 16.21 -6.67
CA LEU A 8 -12.60 15.01 -6.62
C LEU A 8 -14.06 15.41 -6.41
N SER A 9 -14.96 14.78 -7.16
CA SER A 9 -16.40 14.84 -6.94
C SER A 9 -16.80 14.17 -5.62
N GLU A 10 -18.00 14.50 -5.13
CA GLU A 10 -18.55 13.85 -3.94
C GLU A 10 -18.69 12.33 -4.11
N GLU A 11 -19.03 11.90 -5.34
CA GLU A 11 -19.11 10.48 -5.69
C GLU A 11 -17.74 9.79 -5.61
N GLU A 12 -16.68 10.38 -6.17
CA GLU A 12 -15.32 9.83 -6.10
C GLU A 12 -14.82 9.73 -4.66
N ILE A 13 -15.11 10.74 -3.83
CA ILE A 13 -14.79 10.73 -2.40
C ILE A 13 -15.55 9.61 -1.69
N LEU A 14 -16.85 9.44 -1.97
CA LEU A 14 -17.68 8.40 -1.38
C LEU A 14 -17.17 7.00 -1.77
N VAL A 15 -16.91 6.79 -3.06
CA VAL A 15 -16.37 5.52 -3.57
C VAL A 15 -15.02 5.21 -2.92
N SER A 16 -14.14 6.21 -2.78
CA SER A 16 -12.84 6.04 -2.11
C SER A 16 -12.98 5.58 -0.66
N LYS A 17 -13.89 6.20 0.10
CA LYS A 17 -14.16 5.79 1.49
C LYS A 17 -14.68 4.37 1.57
N GLN A 18 -15.61 3.99 0.68
CA GLN A 18 -16.13 2.63 0.61
C GLN A 18 -15.06 1.60 0.25
N LEU A 19 -14.13 1.95 -0.65
CA LEU A 19 -13.01 1.07 -0.99
C LEU A 19 -12.10 0.85 0.23
N ILE A 20 -11.78 1.90 0.98
CA ILE A 20 -10.99 1.80 2.22
C ILE A 20 -11.71 0.90 3.26
N GLU A 21 -13.01 1.07 3.46
CA GLU A 21 -13.80 0.21 4.36
C GLU A 21 -13.77 -1.26 3.93
N LYS A 22 -13.88 -1.51 2.63
CA LYS A 22 -13.81 -2.87 2.07
C LYS A 22 -12.42 -3.49 2.22
N GLN A 23 -11.35 -2.69 2.14
CA GLN A 23 -10.01 -3.16 2.46
C GLN A 23 -9.92 -3.62 3.93
N GLU A 24 -10.45 -2.84 4.88
CA GLU A 24 -10.48 -3.22 6.29
C GLU A 24 -11.22 -4.54 6.52
N GLN A 25 -12.38 -4.70 5.88
CA GLN A 25 -13.17 -5.92 5.99
C GLN A 25 -12.41 -7.13 5.43
N ALA A 26 -11.77 -6.99 4.27
CA ALA A 26 -10.95 -8.05 3.69
C ALA A 26 -9.78 -8.45 4.62
N LEU A 27 -9.10 -7.47 5.24
CA LEU A 27 -8.01 -7.72 6.18
C LEU A 27 -8.45 -8.37 7.50
N LYS A 28 -9.69 -8.11 7.95
CA LYS A 28 -10.30 -8.79 9.11
C LYS A 28 -10.58 -10.26 8.83
N CYS A 29 -10.87 -10.61 7.59
CA CYS A 29 -11.13 -11.98 7.15
C CYS A 29 -9.88 -12.69 6.59
N ASP A 30 -8.71 -12.06 6.63
CA ASP A 30 -7.47 -12.56 5.99
C ASP A 30 -7.62 -12.85 4.49
N ASP A 31 -8.58 -12.21 3.81
CA ASP A 31 -8.78 -12.31 2.37
C ASP A 31 -7.87 -11.32 1.64
N PHE A 32 -6.61 -11.70 1.47
CA PHE A 32 -5.61 -10.84 0.85
C PHE A 32 -5.88 -10.58 -0.64
N SER A 33 -6.48 -11.54 -1.34
CA SER A 33 -6.87 -11.34 -2.75
C SER A 33 -7.92 -10.24 -2.87
N LEU A 34 -8.91 -10.25 -1.99
CA LEU A 34 -9.94 -9.23 -1.95
C LEU A 34 -9.39 -7.88 -1.46
N PHE A 35 -8.47 -7.89 -0.50
CA PHE A 35 -7.75 -6.69 -0.07
C PHE A 35 -7.03 -6.01 -1.24
N PHE A 36 -6.20 -6.74 -2.00
CA PHE A 36 -5.46 -6.14 -3.12
C PHE A 36 -6.39 -5.64 -4.22
N LYS A 37 -7.51 -6.32 -4.49
CA LYS A 37 -8.52 -5.81 -5.42
C LYS A 37 -9.00 -4.41 -5.04
N TYR A 38 -9.34 -4.19 -3.77
CA TYR A 38 -9.84 -2.89 -3.32
C TYR A 38 -8.73 -1.85 -3.13
N PHE A 39 -7.54 -2.30 -2.72
CA PHE A 39 -6.33 -1.47 -2.66
C PHE A 39 -5.99 -0.91 -4.04
N ASP A 40 -6.01 -1.77 -5.06
CA ASP A 40 -5.71 -1.39 -6.44
C ASP A 40 -6.78 -0.45 -7.02
N GLN A 41 -8.06 -0.73 -6.78
CA GLN A 41 -9.15 0.15 -7.21
C GLN A 41 -9.04 1.54 -6.59
N PHE A 42 -8.65 1.65 -5.32
CA PHE A 42 -8.44 2.92 -4.65
C PHE A 42 -7.28 3.70 -5.29
N HIS A 43 -6.13 3.07 -5.51
CA HIS A 43 -4.96 3.72 -6.09
C HIS A 43 -5.16 4.07 -7.58
N GLN A 44 -5.85 3.21 -8.35
CA GLN A 44 -6.17 3.43 -9.77
C GLN A 44 -6.93 4.73 -9.99
N MET A 45 -7.82 5.09 -9.06
CA MET A 45 -8.61 6.31 -9.16
C MET A 45 -7.70 7.53 -9.31
N PHE A 46 -6.60 7.62 -8.55
CA PHE A 46 -5.69 8.77 -8.62
C PHE A 46 -5.04 8.93 -9.99
N TYR A 47 -4.71 7.83 -10.66
CA TYR A 47 -4.19 7.87 -12.04
C TYR A 47 -5.27 8.16 -13.08
N THR A 48 -6.53 7.90 -12.76
CA THR A 48 -7.64 8.18 -13.67
C THR A 48 -7.99 9.67 -13.64
N VAL A 49 -8.11 10.24 -12.43
CA VAL A 49 -8.44 11.66 -12.24
C VAL A 49 -7.31 12.61 -12.66
N THR A 50 -6.08 12.12 -12.76
CA THR A 50 -4.94 12.89 -13.31
C THR A 50 -4.66 12.57 -14.78
N GLU A 51 -5.56 11.87 -15.48
CA GLU A 51 -5.42 11.53 -16.91
C GLU A 51 -4.16 10.70 -17.24
N HIS A 52 -3.75 9.84 -16.31
CA HIS A 52 -2.58 8.95 -16.42
C HIS A 52 -2.90 7.44 -16.36
N PRO A 53 -3.97 6.94 -17.03
CA PRO A 53 -4.35 5.52 -16.93
C PRO A 53 -3.31 4.56 -17.49
N MET A 54 -2.44 4.98 -18.42
CA MET A 54 -1.34 4.13 -18.91
C MET A 54 -0.26 3.92 -17.85
N VAL A 55 0.03 4.93 -17.03
CA VAL A 55 0.99 4.80 -15.93
C VAL A 55 0.50 3.76 -14.94
N TRP A 56 -0.79 3.76 -14.61
CA TRP A 56 -1.41 2.71 -13.80
C TRP A 56 -1.25 1.31 -14.42
N LYS A 57 -1.52 1.16 -15.73
CA LYS A 57 -1.35 -0.13 -16.41
C LYS A 57 0.09 -0.65 -16.36
N TRP A 58 1.07 0.24 -16.45
CA TRP A 58 2.48 -0.14 -16.29
C TRP A 58 2.78 -0.56 -14.85
N LEU A 59 2.36 0.24 -13.87
CA LEU A 59 2.56 -0.07 -12.44
C LEU A 59 1.98 -1.42 -12.06
N ILE A 60 0.72 -1.71 -12.42
CA ILE A 60 0.07 -2.97 -12.06
C ILE A 60 0.77 -4.18 -12.71
N SER A 61 1.33 -4.01 -13.91
CA SER A 61 2.01 -5.10 -14.63
C SER A 61 3.32 -5.57 -13.96
N ILE A 62 3.95 -4.71 -13.16
CA ILE A 62 5.22 -5.00 -12.46
C ILE A 62 5.05 -5.26 -10.95
N ASN A 63 3.85 -5.02 -10.38
CA ASN A 63 3.65 -4.94 -8.93
C ASN A 63 3.54 -6.30 -8.20
N ILE A 64 3.75 -7.43 -8.87
CA ILE A 64 3.59 -8.76 -8.24
C ILE A 64 4.57 -8.99 -7.08
N TYR A 65 5.78 -8.44 -7.16
CA TYR A 65 6.78 -8.54 -6.10
C TYR A 65 6.38 -7.72 -4.87
N PHE A 66 5.80 -6.53 -5.08
CA PHE A 66 5.30 -5.68 -4.02
C PHE A 66 4.18 -6.35 -3.22
N TYR A 67 3.22 -6.98 -3.90
CA TYR A 67 2.14 -7.71 -3.21
C TYR A 67 2.67 -8.85 -2.35
N ARG A 68 3.69 -9.59 -2.81
CA ARG A 68 4.31 -10.65 -2.01
C ARG A 68 4.89 -10.11 -0.71
N ILE A 69 5.61 -8.98 -0.77
CA ILE A 69 6.19 -8.33 0.42
C ILE A 69 5.08 -7.87 1.38
N ILE A 70 4.01 -7.27 0.85
CA ILE A 70 2.86 -6.85 1.66
C ILE A 70 2.20 -8.05 2.34
N VAL A 71 1.97 -9.16 1.64
CA VAL A 71 1.38 -10.37 2.24
C VAL A 71 2.25 -10.91 3.38
N LEU A 72 3.57 -10.96 3.20
CA LEU A 72 4.49 -11.41 4.24
C LEU A 72 4.44 -10.52 5.48
N ASN A 73 4.32 -9.20 5.31
CA ASN A 73 4.11 -8.26 6.40
C ASN A 73 2.74 -8.44 7.08
N LEU A 74 1.66 -8.55 6.30
CA LEU A 74 0.29 -8.74 6.81
C LEU A 74 0.16 -10.01 7.66
N LYS A 75 0.81 -11.09 7.25
CA LYS A 75 0.84 -12.36 7.99
C LYS A 75 1.66 -12.29 9.28
N LYS A 76 2.72 -11.48 9.31
CA LYS A 76 3.66 -11.42 10.43
C LYS A 76 3.26 -10.39 11.49
N ASN A 77 2.64 -9.28 11.09
CA ASN A 77 2.47 -8.11 11.93
C ASN A 77 1.01 -7.62 11.93
N PRO A 78 0.22 -7.90 12.99
CA PRO A 78 -1.15 -7.45 13.08
C PRO A 78 -1.32 -5.93 12.97
N ASP A 79 -0.41 -5.14 13.55
CA ASP A 79 -0.43 -3.67 13.46
C ASP A 79 -0.25 -3.19 12.03
N TYR A 80 0.37 -4.01 11.18
CA TYR A 80 0.55 -3.69 9.77
C TYR A 80 -0.77 -3.58 9.02
N LYS A 81 -1.75 -4.43 9.37
CA LYS A 81 -3.10 -4.38 8.81
C LYS A 81 -3.78 -3.03 9.11
N ILE A 82 -3.57 -2.50 10.31
CA ILE A 82 -4.12 -1.20 10.72
C ILE A 82 -3.40 -0.07 9.99
N ARG A 83 -2.06 -0.13 9.95
CA ARG A 83 -1.23 0.92 9.32
C ARG A 83 -1.51 1.08 7.84
N ILE A 84 -1.61 0.00 7.08
CA ILE A 84 -1.77 0.08 5.62
C ILE A 84 -3.10 0.74 5.21
N VAL A 85 -4.18 0.52 5.97
CA VAL A 85 -5.46 1.19 5.73
C VAL A 85 -5.42 2.64 6.20
N ASN A 86 -4.81 2.92 7.35
CA ASN A 86 -4.68 4.29 7.85
C ASN A 86 -3.86 5.18 6.92
N TYR A 87 -2.92 4.59 6.20
CA TYR A 87 -2.18 5.24 5.12
C TYR A 87 -3.12 5.68 3.98
N ASP A 88 -3.97 4.78 3.46
CA ASP A 88 -4.95 5.13 2.42
C ASP A 88 -5.92 6.23 2.88
N LYS A 89 -6.35 6.20 4.16
CA LYS A 89 -7.16 7.27 4.77
C LYS A 89 -6.42 8.61 4.79
N ALA A 90 -5.14 8.59 5.15
CA ALA A 90 -4.32 9.79 5.25
C ALA A 90 -4.08 10.41 3.85
N ILE A 91 -3.81 9.58 2.84
CA ILE A 91 -3.71 10.02 1.44
C ILE A 91 -5.00 10.67 0.97
N LEU A 92 -6.15 10.01 1.16
CA LEU A 92 -7.43 10.55 0.74
C LEU A 92 -7.72 11.90 1.41
N LYS A 93 -7.45 12.01 2.72
CA LYS A 93 -7.59 13.25 3.47
C LYS A 93 -6.69 14.37 2.92
N ALA A 94 -5.42 14.07 2.67
CA ALA A 94 -4.45 15.02 2.15
C ALA A 94 -4.81 15.50 0.72
N ILE A 95 -5.36 14.61 -0.11
CA ILE A 95 -5.88 14.96 -1.44
C ILE A 95 -7.10 15.88 -1.34
N ILE A 96 -8.10 15.52 -0.52
CA ILE A 96 -9.31 16.34 -0.31
C ILE A 96 -8.95 17.73 0.20
N ASN A 97 -8.00 17.81 1.15
CA ASN A 97 -7.55 19.07 1.74
C ASN A 97 -6.56 19.83 0.87
N LYS A 98 -6.16 19.29 -0.29
CA LYS A 98 -5.17 19.86 -1.20
C LYS A 98 -3.85 20.18 -0.49
N VAL A 99 -3.33 19.19 0.25
CA VAL A 99 -2.06 19.27 1.00
C VAL A 99 -1.05 18.29 0.38
N PRO A 100 -0.29 18.68 -0.66
CA PRO A 100 0.53 17.75 -1.43
C PRO A 100 1.70 17.13 -0.65
N HIS A 101 2.25 17.87 0.32
CA HIS A 101 3.36 17.38 1.14
C HIS A 101 2.90 16.24 2.07
N GLU A 102 1.70 16.30 2.64
CA GLU A 102 1.14 15.21 3.44
C GLU A 102 0.99 13.91 2.63
N VAL A 103 0.68 14.00 1.32
CA VAL A 103 0.66 12.82 0.46
C VAL A 103 2.06 12.26 0.27
N THR A 104 3.07 13.11 0.07
CA THR A 104 4.47 12.69 -0.03
C THR A 104 4.94 12.04 1.26
N ASP A 105 4.70 12.67 2.41
CA ASP A 105 5.04 12.15 3.73
C ASP A 105 4.36 10.80 3.99
N CYS A 106 3.09 10.68 3.59
CA CYS A 106 2.42 9.39 3.60
C CYS A 106 3.22 8.43 2.75
N ILE A 107 3.45 8.68 1.45
CA ILE A 107 4.09 7.73 0.54
C ILE A 107 5.47 7.31 1.06
N GLU A 108 6.26 8.24 1.57
CA GLU A 108 7.60 7.99 2.10
C GLU A 108 7.57 7.22 3.44
N SER A 109 6.61 7.52 4.32
CA SER A 109 6.46 6.81 5.60
C SER A 109 5.71 5.48 5.50
N GLY A 110 4.85 5.37 4.48
CA GLY A 110 3.90 4.30 4.22
C GLY A 110 4.33 3.33 3.13
N MET A 111 5.32 3.67 2.30
CA MET A 111 6.07 2.68 1.52
C MET A 111 6.75 1.74 2.50
N ILE A 112 6.07 0.64 2.77
CA ILE A 112 6.62 -0.48 3.50
C ILE A 112 7.48 -1.28 2.51
N ILE A 113 8.56 -0.64 2.08
CA ILE A 113 9.83 -1.24 1.72
C ILE A 113 10.91 -0.25 2.17
N ASN A 114 10.94 0.08 3.47
CA ASN A 114 12.22 0.50 4.03
C ASN A 114 13.10 -0.76 4.01
N GLY A 115 14.28 -0.71 3.38
CA GLY A 115 15.20 -1.86 3.29
C GLY A 115 15.45 -2.53 4.64
N GLU A 116 15.42 -1.77 5.74
CA GLU A 116 15.47 -2.27 7.12
C GLU A 116 14.38 -3.32 7.45
N LYS A 117 13.16 -3.15 6.95
CA LYS A 117 12.04 -4.09 7.17
C LYS A 117 12.11 -5.30 6.24
N GLU A 118 12.70 -5.13 5.05
CA GLU A 118 12.96 -6.24 4.12
C GLU A 118 13.89 -7.27 4.77
N HIS A 119 15.00 -6.84 5.38
CA HIS A 119 15.91 -7.75 6.09
C HIS A 119 15.22 -8.51 7.23
N LEU A 120 14.27 -7.88 7.95
CA LEU A 120 13.48 -8.56 8.99
C LEU A 120 12.50 -9.59 8.42
N LEU A 121 11.98 -9.39 7.21
CA LEU A 121 11.17 -10.38 6.50
C LEU A 121 12.04 -11.52 6.00
N ILE A 122 13.16 -11.22 5.33
CA ILE A 122 14.11 -12.22 4.84
C ILE A 122 14.63 -13.07 6.00
N ARG A 123 15.01 -12.46 7.14
CA ARG A 123 15.44 -13.19 8.34
C ARG A 123 14.36 -14.11 8.91
N HIS A 124 13.10 -13.66 8.91
CA HIS A 124 11.99 -14.44 9.43
C HIS A 124 11.61 -15.60 8.48
N TYR A 125 11.57 -15.31 7.18
CA TYR A 125 11.21 -16.25 6.12
C TYR A 125 12.44 -16.81 5.39
N TYR A 126 13.58 -16.95 6.06
CA TYR A 126 14.86 -17.27 5.42
C TYR A 126 14.83 -18.53 4.55
N LYS A 127 14.08 -19.55 4.96
CA LYS A 127 13.86 -20.79 4.18
C LYS A 127 13.06 -20.56 2.89
N TYR A 128 12.18 -19.57 2.86
CA TYR A 128 11.40 -19.22 1.67
C TYR A 128 12.28 -18.55 0.59
N PHE A 129 13.44 -18.02 1.00
CA PHE A 129 14.44 -17.41 0.12
C PHE A 129 15.67 -18.30 -0.10
N ASP A 130 15.59 -19.59 0.26
CA ASP A 130 16.70 -20.55 0.15
C ASP A 130 18.00 -20.12 0.86
N LEU A 131 17.90 -19.26 1.88
CA LEU A 131 19.04 -18.80 2.67
C LEU A 131 19.32 -19.74 3.84
N THR A 132 20.56 -19.76 4.32
CA THR A 132 20.90 -20.43 5.59
C THR A 132 20.81 -19.46 6.76
N ARG A 133 20.43 -19.93 7.96
CA ARG A 133 20.24 -19.07 9.15
C ARG A 133 21.53 -18.34 9.58
N HIS A 134 22.69 -18.72 9.03
CA HIS A 134 24.02 -18.21 9.37
C HIS A 134 24.50 -17.08 8.42
N GLU A 135 23.75 -16.79 7.35
CA GLU A 135 24.03 -15.69 6.41
C GLU A 135 23.61 -14.31 6.93
N PHE A 136 22.91 -14.24 8.07
CA PHE A 136 22.54 -12.98 8.73
C PHE A 136 23.64 -12.50 9.67
N LYS A 137 24.80 -12.11 9.11
CA LYS A 137 25.89 -11.47 9.87
C LYS A 137 26.14 -10.04 9.40
N TYR A 138 25.17 -9.13 9.54
CA TYR A 138 25.48 -7.70 9.55
C TYR A 138 24.56 -6.94 10.52
N GLU A 139 25.25 -6.43 11.56
CA GLU A 139 25.08 -5.20 12.34
C GLU A 139 23.84 -4.99 13.23
N SER A 140 24.18 -4.87 14.53
CA SER A 140 23.40 -4.45 15.69
C SER A 140 23.19 -2.95 15.74
#